data_AF-A0A933XAJ9-F1
#
_entry.id   AF-A0A933XAJ9-F1
#
_cell.length_a   1.000
_cell.length_b   1.000
_cell.length_c   1.000
_cell.angle_alpha   90.00
_cell.angle_beta   90.00
_cell.angle_gamma   90.00
#
_symmetry.space_group_name_H-M   'P 1'
#
loop_
_entity.id
_entity.type
_entity.pdbx_description
1 polymer ?
#
loop_
_entity_poly.entity_id
_entity_poly.type
_entity_poly.pdbx_seq_one_letter_code
_entity_poly.pdbx_strand_id
1 'polypeptide(L)'
;MINFFRMETFDKKQMRKIPGYAGYYAYKNGRIYRKQKGGEAFRQIAEYRLPYSRYLSVYVYKNKIKEGVHVHKLIASAFRKINSNNYRILHRDKNFLNNEPHNLALRKLEAEGKIGVKTYSTDIKDFEALLKSYINYDYNNPVWNEYKIIKLKRSERMKYNWLKVFLMSKKLI
;
A
#
# COMPACT_ATOMS: atom_id res chain seq x y z
N MET A 1 -19.58 21.20 29.00
CA MET A 1 -18.10 21.23 29.17
C MET A 1 -17.46 20.57 27.96
N ILE A 2 -16.86 21.35 27.07
CA ILE A 2 -16.11 20.82 25.92
C ILE A 2 -14.73 20.47 26.44
N ASN A 3 -14.38 19.19 26.43
CA ASN A 3 -13.05 18.71 26.81
C ASN A 3 -12.01 19.29 25.83
N PHE A 4 -11.31 20.33 26.26
CA PHE A 4 -10.05 20.74 25.65
C PHE A 4 -9.04 19.61 25.92
N PHE A 5 -8.91 18.69 24.97
CA PHE A 5 -7.79 17.76 24.94
C PHE A 5 -6.52 18.59 25.00
N ARG A 6 -5.82 18.49 26.13
CA ARG A 6 -4.51 19.05 26.41
C ARG A 6 -3.61 18.68 25.23
N MET A 7 -3.42 19.63 24.30
CA MET A 7 -2.50 19.45 23.19
C MET A 7 -1.13 19.24 23.81
N GLU A 8 -0.58 18.03 23.69
CA GLU A 8 0.86 17.86 23.74
C GLU A 8 1.46 19.00 22.91
N THR A 9 2.27 19.83 23.54
CA THR A 9 2.86 21.01 22.92
C THR A 9 3.48 20.62 21.60
N PHE A 10 2.84 21.05 20.50
CA PHE A 10 3.20 20.65 19.15
C PHE A 10 4.58 21.19 18.82
N ASP A 11 5.60 20.36 18.98
CA ASP A 11 6.98 20.77 18.73
C ASP A 11 7.30 20.68 17.23
N LYS A 12 7.23 21.82 16.54
CA LYS A 12 7.58 21.95 15.11
C LYS A 12 8.96 21.36 14.78
N LYS A 13 9.92 21.32 15.72
CA LYS A 13 11.28 20.78 15.50
C LYS A 13 11.27 19.27 15.21
N GLN A 14 10.18 18.57 15.52
CA GLN A 14 10.03 17.14 15.27
C GLN A 14 9.31 16.83 13.95
N MET A 15 8.91 17.86 13.18
CA MET A 15 8.40 17.67 11.83
C MET A 15 9.52 17.50 10.82
N ARG A 16 9.25 16.72 9.77
CA ARG A 16 10.15 16.55 8.62
C ARG A 16 9.38 16.78 7.34
N LYS A 17 9.94 17.55 6.40
CA LYS A 17 9.38 17.68 5.05
C LYS A 17 9.36 16.31 4.38
N ILE A 18 8.29 16.00 3.67
CA ILE A 18 8.21 14.76 2.90
C ILE A 18 8.79 15.01 1.50
N PRO A 19 9.88 14.32 1.10
CA PRO A 19 10.49 14.50 -0.22
C PRO A 19 9.47 14.26 -1.35
N GLY A 20 9.43 15.17 -2.33
CA GLY A 20 8.53 15.08 -3.48
C GLY A 20 7.07 15.50 -3.24
N TYR A 21 6.69 15.87 -2.01
CA TYR A 21 5.33 16.30 -1.67
C TYR A 21 5.34 17.70 -1.05
N ALA A 22 5.27 18.72 -1.90
CA ALA A 22 5.32 20.11 -1.47
C ALA A 22 4.18 20.47 -0.49
N GLY A 23 4.53 21.04 0.66
CA GLY A 23 3.58 21.44 1.69
C GLY A 23 3.13 20.31 2.64
N TYR A 24 3.64 19.10 2.47
CA TYR A 24 3.36 17.96 3.34
C TYR A 24 4.53 17.61 4.25
N TYR A 25 4.20 17.22 5.48
CA TYR A 25 5.15 17.01 6.56
C TYR A 25 4.78 15.76 7.35
N ALA A 26 5.80 15.01 7.76
CA ALA A 26 5.69 13.88 8.66
C ALA A 26 6.03 14.31 10.09
N TYR A 27 5.29 13.81 11.08
CA TYR A 27 5.59 14.04 12.50
C TYR A 27 6.09 12.76 13.19
N LYS A 28 6.78 12.90 14.34
CA LYS A 28 7.41 11.77 15.02
C LYS A 28 6.42 10.70 15.50
N ASN A 29 5.16 11.05 15.69
CA ASN A 29 4.10 10.12 16.10
C ASN A 29 3.49 9.32 14.92
N GLY A 30 4.09 9.41 13.73
CA GLY A 30 3.64 8.65 12.56
C GLY A 30 2.47 9.27 11.80
N ARG A 31 2.07 10.51 12.10
CA ARG A 31 0.98 11.22 11.41
C ARG A 31 1.49 12.18 10.33
N ILE A 32 0.62 12.47 9.35
CA ILE A 32 0.91 13.36 8.21
C ILE A 32 0.15 14.68 8.36
N TYR A 33 0.84 15.77 8.10
CA TYR A 33 0.34 17.14 8.23
C TYR A 33 0.53 17.92 6.93
N ARG A 34 -0.41 18.84 6.67
CA ARG A 34 -0.32 19.83 5.60
C ARG A 34 -0.10 21.22 6.19
N LYS A 35 0.88 21.95 5.67
CA LYS A 35 1.06 23.38 5.98
C LYS A 35 -0.10 24.18 5.38
N GLN A 36 -0.74 25.01 6.19
CA GLN A 36 -1.83 25.89 5.72
C GLN A 36 -1.27 27.05 4.87
N LYS A 37 -2.07 27.57 3.94
CA LYS A 37 -1.70 28.75 3.16
C LYS A 37 -1.65 29.97 4.09
N GLY A 38 -0.62 30.81 3.95
CA GLY A 38 -0.54 32.10 4.65
C GLY A 38 -0.08 32.07 6.11
N GLY A 39 0.43 30.95 6.63
CA GLY A 39 0.92 30.92 8.01
C GLY A 39 1.81 29.74 8.39
N GLU A 40 2.14 29.65 9.67
CA GLU A 40 2.94 28.57 10.25
C GLU A 40 2.11 27.41 10.82
N ALA A 41 0.80 27.43 10.61
CA ALA A 41 -0.12 26.40 11.08
C ALA A 41 -0.02 25.12 10.24
N PHE A 42 -0.14 23.98 10.93
CA PHE A 42 -0.16 22.66 10.33
C PHE A 42 -1.47 21.96 10.68
N ARG A 43 -2.11 21.35 9.69
CA ARG A 43 -3.33 20.56 9.88
C ARG A 43 -3.03 19.09 9.63
N GLN A 44 -3.42 18.21 10.55
CA GLN A 44 -3.34 16.78 10.30
C GLN A 44 -4.29 16.40 9.15
N ILE A 45 -3.81 15.57 8.24
CA ILE A 45 -4.61 15.04 7.13
C ILE A 45 -5.37 13.81 7.62
N ALA A 46 -6.62 13.66 7.14
CA ALA A 46 -7.42 12.48 7.42
C ALA A 46 -6.78 11.23 6.79
N GLU A 47 -6.57 10.22 7.62
CA GLU A 47 -6.08 8.91 7.22
C GLU A 47 -7.26 8.01 6.87
N TYR A 48 -7.06 7.13 5.91
CA TYR A 48 -8.05 6.12 5.51
C TYR A 48 -7.37 4.77 5.32
N ARG A 49 -8.16 3.69 5.36
CA ARG A 49 -7.70 2.34 5.09
C ARG A 49 -8.55 1.75 3.97
N LEU A 50 -7.89 1.28 2.92
CA LEU A 50 -8.58 0.52 1.86
C LEU A 50 -9.05 -0.83 2.42
N PRO A 51 -10.20 -1.39 1.99
CA PRO A 51 -10.77 -2.62 2.55
C PRO A 51 -9.81 -3.81 2.60
N TYR A 52 -8.91 -3.92 1.60
CA TYR A 52 -7.95 -5.02 1.48
C TYR A 52 -6.52 -4.65 1.90
N SER A 53 -6.32 -3.47 2.50
CA SER A 53 -5.01 -3.00 2.95
C SER A 53 -4.89 -3.09 4.46
N ARG A 54 -3.76 -3.61 4.93
CA ARG A 54 -3.39 -3.55 6.35
C ARG A 54 -2.81 -2.18 6.75
N TYR A 55 -2.45 -1.35 5.78
CA TYR A 55 -1.76 -0.08 5.99
C TYR A 55 -2.71 1.11 5.88
N LEU A 56 -2.46 2.13 6.70
CA LEU A 56 -3.05 3.45 6.57
C LEU A 56 -2.52 4.17 5.33
N SER A 57 -3.39 4.96 4.72
CA SER A 57 -3.12 5.79 3.55
C SER A 57 -3.67 7.20 3.77
N VAL A 58 -3.10 8.16 3.04
CA VAL A 58 -3.56 9.55 2.97
C VAL A 58 -3.63 9.99 1.52
N TYR A 59 -4.49 10.95 1.23
CA TYR A 59 -4.47 11.64 -0.05
C TYR A 59 -3.52 12.83 0.01
N VAL A 60 -2.57 12.86 -0.92
CA VAL A 60 -1.58 13.93 -1.07
C VAL A 60 -1.61 14.44 -2.50
N TYR A 61 -1.05 15.63 -2.71
CA TYR A 61 -0.93 16.22 -4.05
C TYR A 61 0.54 16.23 -4.46
N LYS A 62 0.83 15.71 -5.64
CA LYS A 62 2.13 15.74 -6.29
C LYS A 62 1.94 16.27 -7.71
N ASN A 63 2.62 17.37 -8.05
CA ASN A 63 2.46 18.02 -9.36
C ASN A 63 1.00 18.28 -9.75
N LYS A 64 0.20 18.80 -8.80
CA LYS A 64 -1.25 19.04 -8.92
C LYS A 64 -2.13 17.79 -9.07
N ILE A 65 -1.56 16.58 -9.12
CA ILE A 65 -2.29 15.33 -9.17
C ILE A 65 -2.51 14.81 -7.75
N LYS A 66 -3.75 14.45 -7.43
CA LYS A 66 -4.12 13.82 -6.16
C LYS A 66 -3.83 12.33 -6.24
N GLU A 67 -3.04 11.80 -5.31
CA GLU A 67 -2.73 10.37 -5.21
C GLU A 67 -2.88 9.85 -3.77
N GLY A 68 -3.25 8.58 -3.66
CA GLY A 68 -3.31 7.87 -2.38
C GLY A 68 -1.98 7.21 -2.07
N VAL A 69 -1.37 7.55 -0.93
CA VAL A 69 -0.04 7.05 -0.54
C VAL A 69 -0.09 6.49 0.87
N HIS A 70 0.61 5.38 1.09
CA HIS A 70 0.70 4.76 2.41
C HIS A 70 1.49 5.64 3.40
N VAL A 71 0.94 5.79 4.60
CA VAL A 71 1.50 6.64 5.66
C VAL A 71 2.91 6.22 6.03
N HIS A 72 3.15 4.92 6.27
CA HIS A 72 4.48 4.40 6.63
C HIS A 72 5.56 4.74 5.59
N LYS A 73 5.21 4.79 4.29
CA LYS A 73 6.16 5.17 3.23
C LYS A 73 6.52 6.65 3.31
N LEU A 74 5.54 7.51 3.56
CA LEU A 74 5.76 8.94 3.72
C LEU A 74 6.62 9.23 4.96
N ILE A 75 6.32 8.59 6.09
CA ILE A 75 7.12 8.71 7.32
C ILE A 75 8.57 8.26 7.08
N ALA A 76 8.76 7.05 6.51
CA ALA A 76 10.09 6.54 6.23
C ALA A 76 10.87 7.47 5.28
N SER A 77 10.24 7.98 4.22
CA SER A 77 10.88 8.90 3.27
C SER A 77 11.35 10.18 3.97
N ALA A 78 10.53 10.75 4.86
CA ALA A 78 10.83 12.00 5.55
C ALA A 78 11.92 11.86 6.63
N PHE A 79 11.85 10.81 7.46
CA PHE A 79 12.77 10.63 8.58
C PHE A 79 14.09 9.95 8.21
N ARG A 80 14.11 9.16 7.13
CA ARG A 80 15.32 8.48 6.63
C ARG A 80 15.93 9.15 5.40
N LYS A 81 15.27 10.18 4.83
CA LYS A 81 15.69 10.89 3.61
C LYS A 81 15.95 9.94 2.43
N ILE A 82 15.07 8.95 2.25
CA ILE A 82 15.15 7.94 1.19
C ILE A 82 14.04 8.11 0.16
N ASN A 83 14.25 7.56 -1.03
CA ASN A 83 13.15 7.22 -1.93
C ASN A 83 12.54 5.89 -1.49
N SER A 84 11.37 5.93 -0.84
CA SER A 84 10.69 4.73 -0.31
C SER A 84 10.27 3.70 -1.37
N ASN A 85 10.31 4.04 -2.66
CA ASN A 85 10.07 3.05 -3.72
C ASN A 85 11.22 2.06 -3.88
N ASN A 86 12.42 2.40 -3.42
CA ASN A 86 13.61 1.54 -3.48
C ASN A 86 13.76 0.63 -2.25
N TYR A 87 12.79 0.66 -1.33
CA TYR A 87 12.85 -0.04 -0.05
C TYR A 87 11.53 -0.72 0.26
N ARG A 88 11.62 -1.92 0.84
CA ARG A 88 10.52 -2.51 1.59
C ARG A 88 10.54 -1.93 3.00
N ILE A 89 9.44 -1.29 3.39
CA ILE A 89 9.25 -0.75 4.74
C ILE A 89 8.55 -1.82 5.58
N LEU A 90 9.08 -2.10 6.76
CA LEU A 90 8.59 -3.12 7.69
C LEU A 90 8.26 -2.49 9.04
N HIS A 91 7.20 -2.95 9.70
CA HIS A 91 6.83 -2.58 11.07
C HIS A 91 7.41 -3.60 12.05
N ARG A 92 8.23 -3.14 13.01
CA ARG A 92 8.92 -4.02 13.98
C ARG A 92 7.93 -4.74 14.88
N ASP A 93 6.88 -4.05 15.32
CA ASP A 93 5.83 -4.56 16.20
C ASP A 93 4.71 -5.33 15.47
N LYS A 94 4.78 -5.47 14.14
CA LYS A 94 3.73 -6.04 13.28
C LYS A 94 2.37 -5.30 13.35
N ASN A 95 2.29 -4.16 14.03
CA ASN A 95 1.12 -3.29 14.04
C ASN A 95 1.24 -2.26 12.91
N PHE A 96 0.53 -2.53 11.82
CA PHE A 96 0.56 -1.70 10.61
C PHE A 96 -0.07 -0.31 10.75
N LEU A 97 -0.67 0.00 11.92
CA LEU A 97 -1.20 1.31 12.27
C LEU A 97 -0.16 2.15 13.04
N ASN A 98 0.83 1.52 13.67
CA ASN A 98 1.91 2.22 14.38
C ASN A 98 2.99 2.70 13.40
N ASN A 99 2.84 3.92 12.89
CA ASN A 99 3.74 4.47 11.89
C ASN A 99 4.89 5.30 12.46
N GLU A 100 5.22 5.16 13.74
CA GLU A 100 6.32 5.93 14.33
C GLU A 100 7.67 5.61 13.67
N PRO A 101 8.56 6.59 13.40
CA PRO A 101 9.81 6.38 12.67
C PRO A 101 10.73 5.32 13.27
N HIS A 102 10.68 5.13 14.59
CA HIS A 102 11.48 4.14 15.30
C HIS A 102 10.92 2.71 15.15
N ASN A 103 9.62 2.58 14.87
CA ASN A 103 8.96 1.31 14.60
C ASN A 103 9.17 0.83 13.14
N LEU A 104 9.64 1.71 12.26
CA LEU A 104 9.86 1.39 10.85
C LEU A 104 11.30 0.91 10.59
N ALA A 105 11.41 -0.29 10.02
CA ALA A 105 12.66 -0.85 9.49
C ALA A 105 12.67 -0.78 7.95
N LEU A 106 13.88 -0.63 7.39
CA LEU A 106 14.11 -0.57 5.95
C LEU A 106 14.82 -1.83 5.50
N ARG A 107 14.31 -2.46 4.45
CA ARG A 107 15.05 -3.46 3.68
C ARG A 107 15.23 -2.91 2.28
N LYS A 108 16.48 -2.67 1.87
CA LYS A 108 16.78 -2.24 0.50
C LYS A 108 16.19 -3.28 -0.44
N LEU A 109 15.47 -2.83 -1.46
CA LEU A 109 15.24 -3.69 -2.60
C LEU A 109 16.62 -3.75 -3.25
N GLU A 110 17.32 -4.87 -3.11
CA GLU A 110 18.60 -5.03 -3.79
C GLU A 110 18.39 -4.73 -5.28
N ALA A 111 19.43 -4.24 -5.94
CA ALA A 111 19.45 -4.23 -7.39
C ALA A 111 19.55 -5.69 -7.86
N GLU A 112 18.51 -6.48 -7.59
CA GLU A 112 18.20 -7.67 -8.35
C GLU A 112 18.01 -7.16 -9.77
N GLY A 113 19.04 -7.36 -10.60
CA GLY A 113 18.87 -7.30 -12.04
C GLY A 113 17.59 -8.06 -12.36
N LYS A 114 16.57 -7.34 -12.82
CA LYS A 114 15.30 -7.89 -13.29
C LYS A 114 14.54 -8.78 -12.29
N ILE A 115 14.22 -8.35 -11.07
CA ILE A 115 13.14 -9.01 -10.31
C ILE A 115 12.23 -7.98 -9.64
N GLY A 116 10.94 -8.06 -9.97
CA GLY A 116 9.89 -7.18 -9.47
C GLY A 116 8.56 -7.28 -10.21
N VAL A 117 8.53 -7.88 -11.39
CA VAL A 117 7.33 -8.58 -11.85
C VAL A 117 7.45 -9.97 -11.26
N LYS A 118 6.69 -10.28 -10.20
CA LYS A 118 6.41 -11.69 -9.89
C LYS A 118 5.84 -12.24 -11.19
N THR A 119 6.57 -13.08 -11.92
CA THR A 119 6.03 -13.71 -13.12
C THR A 119 4.93 -14.62 -12.61
N TYR A 120 3.70 -14.11 -12.68
CA TYR A 120 2.52 -14.86 -12.27
C TYR A 120 2.38 -16.12 -13.13
N SER A 121 3.14 -16.24 -14.22
CA SER A 121 3.15 -17.38 -15.13
C SER A 121 3.15 -18.74 -14.43
N THR A 122 4.01 -18.99 -13.43
CA THR A 122 4.04 -20.28 -12.72
C THR A 122 2.79 -20.44 -11.84
N ASP A 123 2.51 -19.47 -10.97
CA ASP A 123 1.33 -19.48 -10.09
C ASP A 123 0.00 -19.59 -10.88
N ILE A 124 -0.09 -18.97 -12.06
CA ILE A 124 -1.25 -19.04 -12.96
C ILE A 124 -1.39 -20.44 -13.53
N LYS A 125 -0.31 -21.10 -13.97
CA LYS A 125 -0.38 -22.46 -14.49
C LYS A 125 -0.90 -23.44 -13.43
N ASP A 126 -0.40 -23.32 -12.21
CA ASP A 126 -0.82 -24.17 -11.10
C ASP A 126 -2.29 -23.93 -10.73
N PHE A 127 -2.70 -22.66 -10.66
CA PHE A 127 -4.10 -22.30 -10.41
C PHE A 127 -5.04 -22.67 -11.56
N GLU A 128 -4.58 -22.59 -12.81
CA GLU A 128 -5.33 -23.09 -13.97
C GLU A 128 -5.53 -24.60 -13.89
N ALA A 129 -4.51 -25.36 -13.44
CA ALA A 129 -4.64 -26.80 -13.24
C ALA A 129 -5.67 -27.13 -12.15
N LEU A 130 -5.65 -26.41 -11.02
CA LEU A 130 -6.65 -26.54 -9.96
C LEU A 130 -8.06 -26.18 -10.46
N LEU A 131 -8.19 -25.12 -11.24
CA LEU A 131 -9.47 -24.74 -11.84
C LEU A 131 -9.99 -25.82 -12.80
N LYS A 132 -9.13 -26.38 -13.65
CA LYS A 132 -9.47 -27.48 -14.56
C LYS A 132 -9.93 -28.72 -13.79
N SER A 133 -9.23 -29.06 -12.71
CA SER A 133 -9.63 -30.15 -11.83
C SER A 133 -10.99 -29.88 -11.18
N TYR A 134 -11.23 -28.66 -10.67
CA TYR A 134 -12.50 -28.27 -10.05
C TYR A 134 -13.70 -28.36 -11.00
N ILE A 135 -13.53 -27.97 -12.28
CA ILE A 135 -14.59 -28.10 -13.29
C ILE A 135 -14.66 -29.50 -13.90
N ASN A 136 -13.96 -30.50 -13.35
CA ASN A 136 -13.86 -31.85 -13.93
C ASN A 136 -13.47 -31.85 -15.42
N TYR A 137 -12.62 -30.91 -15.82
CA TYR A 137 -12.20 -30.70 -17.20
C TYR A 137 -13.34 -30.41 -18.20
N ASP A 138 -14.53 -30.04 -17.71
CA ASP A 138 -15.62 -29.56 -18.55
C ASP A 138 -15.34 -28.13 -19.07
N TYR A 139 -14.83 -28.04 -20.29
CA TYR A 139 -14.50 -26.76 -20.92
C TYR A 139 -15.71 -25.95 -21.42
N ASN A 140 -16.93 -26.47 -21.28
CA ASN A 140 -18.17 -25.74 -21.48
C ASN A 140 -18.71 -25.13 -20.18
N ASN A 141 -18.10 -25.47 -19.03
CA ASN A 141 -18.49 -24.94 -17.74
C ASN A 141 -18.50 -23.40 -17.72
N PRO A 142 -19.55 -22.75 -17.19
CA PRO A 142 -19.66 -21.28 -17.15
C PRO A 142 -18.45 -20.59 -16.51
N VAL A 143 -17.85 -21.20 -15.48
CA VAL A 143 -16.66 -20.66 -14.79
C VAL A 143 -15.44 -20.64 -15.72
N TRP A 144 -15.27 -21.68 -16.54
CA TRP A 144 -14.17 -21.74 -17.50
C TRP A 144 -14.34 -20.71 -18.62
N ASN A 145 -15.58 -20.49 -19.06
CA ASN A 145 -15.90 -19.46 -20.06
C ASN A 145 -15.64 -18.04 -19.52
N GLU A 146 -15.97 -17.78 -18.26
CA GLU A 146 -15.61 -16.52 -17.59
C GLU A 146 -14.09 -16.34 -17.53
N TYR A 147 -13.37 -17.38 -17.11
CA TYR A 147 -11.90 -17.34 -17.04
C TYR A 147 -11.24 -17.15 -18.41
N LYS A 148 -11.76 -17.77 -19.49
CA LYS A 148 -11.28 -17.58 -20.87
C LYS A 148 -11.30 -16.10 -21.27
N ILE A 149 -12.36 -15.37 -20.94
CA ILE A 149 -12.47 -13.93 -21.24
C ILE A 149 -11.37 -13.16 -20.52
N ILE A 150 -11.10 -13.48 -19.25
CA ILE A 150 -10.06 -12.86 -18.44
C ILE A 150 -8.67 -13.20 -18.98
N LYS A 151 -8.45 -14.46 -19.35
CA LYS A 151 -7.20 -14.97 -19.91
C LYS A 151 -6.82 -14.27 -21.22
N LEU A 152 -7.80 -13.96 -22.07
CA LEU A 152 -7.58 -13.29 -23.35
C LEU A 152 -7.40 -11.76 -23.22
N LYS A 153 -8.16 -11.11 -22.32
CA LYS A 153 -8.31 -9.64 -22.34
C LYS A 153 -7.54 -8.90 -21.24
N ARG A 154 -6.95 -9.60 -20.26
CA ARG A 154 -6.42 -8.95 -19.04
C ARG A 154 -4.93 -9.22 -18.80
N SER A 155 -4.31 -8.36 -18.00
CA SER A 155 -2.90 -8.52 -17.59
C SER A 155 -2.70 -9.75 -16.72
N GLU A 156 -1.47 -10.30 -16.67
CA GLU A 156 -1.15 -11.47 -15.84
C GLU A 156 -1.54 -11.31 -14.38
N ARG A 157 -1.36 -10.10 -13.82
CA ARG A 157 -1.79 -9.78 -12.44
C ARG A 157 -3.29 -9.98 -12.24
N MET A 158 -4.11 -9.60 -13.22
CA MET A 158 -5.56 -9.77 -13.15
C MET A 158 -5.94 -11.25 -13.28
N LYS A 159 -5.26 -12.01 -14.14
CA LYS A 159 -5.46 -13.47 -14.25
C LYS A 159 -5.18 -14.15 -12.91
N TYR A 160 -4.02 -13.85 -12.32
CA TYR A 160 -3.62 -14.37 -11.01
C TYR A 160 -4.62 -14.01 -9.91
N ASN A 161 -5.01 -12.74 -9.81
CA ASN A 161 -5.93 -12.29 -8.75
C ASN A 161 -7.30 -12.96 -8.88
N TRP A 162 -7.84 -13.06 -10.09
CA TRP A 162 -9.14 -13.72 -10.30
C TRP A 162 -9.06 -15.19 -9.91
N LEU A 163 -8.06 -15.92 -10.42
CA LEU A 163 -7.86 -17.33 -10.10
C LEU A 163 -7.71 -17.54 -8.61
N LYS A 164 -6.86 -16.74 -7.95
CA LYS A 164 -6.64 -16.83 -6.51
C LYS A 164 -7.93 -16.63 -5.72
N VAL A 165 -8.69 -15.58 -6.02
CA VAL A 165 -9.95 -15.28 -5.31
C VAL A 165 -10.97 -16.39 -5.54
N PHE A 166 -11.11 -16.85 -6.78
CA PHE A 166 -12.01 -17.94 -7.11
C PHE A 166 -11.65 -19.21 -6.34
N LEU A 167 -10.39 -19.66 -6.42
CA LEU A 167 -9.94 -20.90 -5.78
C LEU A 167 -10.03 -20.83 -4.24
N MET A 168 -9.71 -19.67 -3.64
CA MET A 168 -9.93 -19.45 -2.19
C MET A 168 -11.41 -19.53 -1.82
N SER A 169 -12.32 -18.99 -2.64
CA SER A 169 -13.76 -19.07 -2.40
C SER A 169 -14.29 -20.50 -2.42
N LYS A 170 -13.58 -21.41 -3.12
CA LYS A 170 -13.89 -22.84 -3.20
C LYS A 170 -13.06 -23.69 -2.23
N LYS A 171 -12.24 -23.06 -1.38
CA LYS A 171 -11.32 -23.73 -0.43
C LYS A 171 -10.37 -24.72 -1.10
N LEU A 172 -9.94 -24.42 -2.33
CA LEU A 172 -8.97 -25.23 -3.08
C LEU A 172 -7.51 -24.81 -2.81
N ILE A 173 -7.33 -23.61 -2.24
CA ILE A 173 -6.07 -23.03 -1.77
C ILE A 173 -6.32 -22.15 -0.54
#